data_AF-A0A2E0W8D1-F1
#
_entry.id   AF-A0A2E0W8D1-F1
#
_cell.length_a   1.000
_cell.length_b   1.000
_cell.length_c   1.000
_cell.angle_alpha   90.00
_cell.angle_beta   90.00
_cell.angle_gamma   90.00
#
_symmetry.space_group_name_H-M   'P 1'
#
loop_
_entity.id
_entity.type
_entity.pdbx_description
1 polymer ?
#
loop_
_entity_poly.entity_id
_entity_poly.type
_entity_poly.pdbx_seq_one_letter_code
_entity_poly.pdbx_strand_id
1 'polypeptide(L)' 'MVNFNFTNFLFDKRISAPELAKKLKVSYVGVWEMQKRGTIKLSFLRQLESIFGDCSDYIIKEEENQVA' A
#
# COMPACT_ATOMS: atom_id res chain seq x y z
N MET A 1 -3.32 10.87 4.69
CA MET A 1 -2.94 9.45 4.53
C MET A 1 -4.03 8.79 3.70
N VAL A 2 -3.77 7.66 3.06
CA VAL A 2 -4.77 6.93 2.25
C VAL A 2 -4.91 5.51 2.78
N ASN A 3 -6.13 4.99 2.79
CA ASN A 3 -6.39 3.57 3.07
C ASN A 3 -5.89 2.74 1.88
N PHE A 4 -5.09 1.72 2.17
CA PHE A 4 -4.41 0.93 1.16
C PHE A 4 -4.41 -0.54 1.53
N ASN A 5 -4.89 -1.38 0.62
CA ASN A 5 -4.92 -2.83 0.79
C ASN A 5 -3.54 -3.44 0.46
N PHE A 6 -2.65 -3.44 1.44
CA PHE A 6 -1.32 -4.05 1.31
C PHE A 6 -1.36 -5.54 1.00
N THR A 7 -2.31 -6.26 1.58
CA THR A 7 -2.40 -7.71 1.39
C THR A 7 -2.66 -8.03 -0.08
N ASN A 8 -3.64 -7.38 -0.70
CA ASN A 8 -3.91 -7.54 -2.13
C ASN A 8 -2.74 -7.07 -2.99
N PHE A 9 -2.15 -5.91 -2.67
CA PHE A 9 -1.00 -5.40 -3.40
C PHE A 9 0.19 -6.39 -3.40
N LEU A 10 0.58 -6.90 -2.23
CA LEU A 10 1.69 -7.85 -2.09
C LEU A 10 1.40 -9.17 -2.82
N PHE A 11 0.15 -9.65 -2.74
CA PHE A 11 -0.30 -10.85 -3.42
C PHE A 11 -0.24 -10.71 -4.95
N ASP A 12 -0.83 -9.64 -5.50
CA ASP A 12 -0.88 -9.41 -6.94
C ASP A 12 0.50 -9.17 -7.55
N LYS A 13 1.34 -8.38 -6.87
CA LYS A 13 2.72 -8.14 -7.30
C LYS A 13 3.66 -9.29 -6.99
N ARG A 14 3.16 -10.38 -6.39
CA ARG A 14 3.91 -11.58 -5.98
C ARG A 14 5.21 -11.25 -5.25
N ILE A 15 5.13 -10.32 -4.29
CA ILE A 15 6.28 -9.81 -3.55
C ILE A 15 6.02 -9.90 -2.05
N SER A 16 7.04 -10.26 -1.28
CA SER A 16 6.96 -10.26 0.19
C SER A 16 7.20 -8.87 0.79
N ALA A 17 6.70 -8.62 2.00
CA ALA A 17 6.94 -7.36 2.71
C ALA A 17 8.44 -7.03 2.91
N PRO A 18 9.33 -8.00 3.25
CA PRO A 18 10.77 -7.76 3.31
C PRO A 18 11.39 -7.36 1.95
N GLU A 19 10.96 -7.99 0.85
CA GLU A 19 11.43 -7.65 -0.49
C GLU A 19 10.97 -6.27 -0.93
N LEU A 20 9.72 -5.91 -0.61
CA LEU A 20 9.18 -4.58 -0.87
C LEU A 20 10.00 -3.52 -0.12
N ALA A 21 10.31 -3.76 1.16
CA ALA A 21 11.14 -2.87 1.96
C ALA A 21 12.53 -2.67 1.33
N LYS A 22 13.16 -3.75 0.83
CA LYS A 22 14.44 -3.70 0.13
C LYS A 22 14.36 -2.91 -1.18
N LYS A 23 13.32 -3.12 -2.00
CA LYS A 23 13.12 -2.40 -3.27
C LYS A 23 12.94 -0.91 -3.04
N LEU A 24 12.17 -0.53 -2.03
CA LEU A 24 11.87 0.87 -1.70
C LEU A 24 12.95 1.55 -0.85
N LYS A 25 13.98 0.80 -0.42
CA LYS A 25 15.02 1.27 0.51
C LYS A 25 14.43 1.85 1.80
N VAL A 26 13.40 1.20 2.32
CA VAL A 26 12.74 1.55 3.60
C VAL A 26 12.94 0.44 4.62
N SER A 27 12.66 0.72 5.89
CA SER A 27 12.73 -0.31 6.93
C SER A 27 11.58 -1.32 6.80
N TYR A 28 11.89 -2.60 7.01
CA TYR A 28 10.88 -3.66 7.06
C TYR A 28 9.81 -3.35 8.12
N VAL A 29 10.22 -2.84 9.29
CA VAL A 29 9.31 -2.43 10.37
C VAL A 29 8.32 -1.37 9.88
N GLY A 30 8.77 -0.42 9.04
CA GLY A 30 7.89 0.59 8.46
C GLY A 30 6.83 -0.01 7.54
N VAL A 31 7.20 -0.95 6.68
CA VAL A 31 6.24 -1.67 5.81
C VAL A 31 5.26 -2.51 6.64
N TRP A 32 5.75 -3.20 7.66
CA TRP A 32 4.92 -4.02 8.55
C TRP A 32 3.89 -3.16 9.32
N GLU A 33 4.31 -2.01 9.86
CA GLU A 33 3.41 -1.06 10.51
C GLU A 33 2.35 -0.52 9.55
N MET A 34 2.72 -0.19 8.30
CA MET A 34 1.78 0.27 7.29
C MET A 34 0.77 -0.81 6.90
N GLN A 35 1.22 -2.07 6.77
CA GLN A 35 0.35 -3.21 6.52
C GLN A 35 -0.65 -3.41 7.66
N LYS A 36 -0.20 -3.34 8.93
CA LYS A 36 -1.06 -3.50 10.10
C LYS A 36 -2.09 -2.36 10.21
N ARG A 37 -1.70 -1.13 9.89
CA ARG A 37 -2.57 0.05 9.93
C ARG A 37 -3.53 0.13 8.75
N GLY A 38 -3.24 -0.57 7.65
CA GLY A 38 -4.00 -0.47 6.40
C GLY A 38 -3.94 0.92 5.75
N THR A 39 -2.97 1.76 6.14
CA THR A 39 -2.83 3.13 5.63
C THR A 39 -1.40 3.47 5.27
N ILE A 40 -1.23 4.31 4.24
CA ILE A 40 0.07 4.83 3.81
C ILE A 40 0.08 6.35 3.65
N LYS A 41 1.29 6.90 3.69
CA LYS A 41 1.53 8.29 3.27
C LYS A 41 1.41 8.38 1.75
N LEU A 42 0.92 9.52 1.25
CA LEU A 42 0.87 9.82 -0.19
C LEU A 42 2.26 9.76 -0.84
N SER A 43 3.31 10.18 -0.12
CA SER A 43 4.69 10.08 -0.61
C SER A 43 5.12 8.63 -0.83
N PHE A 44 4.63 7.70 0.00
CA PHE A 44 4.91 6.27 -0.14
C PHE A 44 4.12 5.66 -1.31
N LEU A 45 2.86 6.05 -1.49
CA LEU A 45 2.06 5.66 -2.65
C LEU A 45 2.76 6.05 -3.96
N ARG A 46 3.23 7.30 -4.08
CA ARG A 46 3.98 7.75 -5.26
C ARG A 46 5.25 6.94 -5.52
N GLN A 47 5.92 6.48 -4.46
CA GLN A 47 7.09 5.60 -4.59
C GLN A 47 6.69 4.21 -5.09
N LEU A 48 5.56 3.67 -4.62
CA LEU A 48 5.00 2.42 -5.15
C LEU A 48 4.67 2.58 -6.64
N GLU A 49 4.00 3.67 -7.01
CA GLU A 49 3.58 3.94 -8.39
C GLU A 49 4.76 4.08 -9.35
N SER A 50 5.85 4.69 -8.89
CA SER A 50 7.10 4.80 -9.65
C SER A 50 7.74 3.44 -10.00
N ILE A 51 7.53 2.41 -9.17
CA ILE A 51 8.15 1.08 -9.35
C ILE A 51 7.18 0.07 -9.96
N PHE A 52 5.91 0.11 -9.57
CA PHE A 52 4.92 -0.94 -9.86
C PHE A 52 3.80 -0.48 -10.79
N GLY A 53 3.81 0.78 -11.22
CA GLY A 53 2.73 1.40 -12.00
C GLY A 53 1.55 1.81 -11.13
N ASP A 54 0.43 2.15 -11.79
CA ASP A 54 -0.78 2.60 -11.09
C ASP A 54 -1.18 1.64 -9.96
N CYS A 55 -1.48 2.23 -8.80
CA CYS A 55 -1.84 1.54 -7.56
C CYS A 55 -3.26 1.90 -7.09
N SER A 56 -4.06 2.56 -7.93
CA SER A 56 -5.42 3.00 -7.64
C SER A 56 -6.36 1.86 -7.21
N ASP A 57 -6.21 0.66 -7.78
CA ASP A 57 -7.00 -0.54 -7.44
C ASP A 57 -6.81 -1.01 -5.99
N TYR A 58 -5.71 -0.63 -5.35
CA TYR A 58 -5.40 -0.99 -3.97
C TYR A 58 -5.84 0.07 -2.96
N ILE A 59 -6.32 1.23 -3.43
CA ILE A 59 -6.81 2.29 -2.57
C ILE A 59 -8.23 1.94 -2.15
N ILE A 60 -8.44 1.77 -0.84
CA ILE A 60 -9.78 1.54 -0.29
C ILE A 60 -10.46 2.90 -0.23
N LYS A 61 -11.37 3.15 -1.18
CA LYS A 61 -12.30 4.26 -1.08
C LYS A 61 -13.25 3.92 0.06
N GLU A 62 -13.34 4.78 1.06
CA GLU A 62 -14.50 4.74 1.96
C GLU A 62 -15.70 5.01 1.05
N GLU A 63 -16.43 3.97 0.68
CA GLU A 63 -17.75 4.17 0.08
C GLU A 63 -18.51 5.04 1.05
N GLU A 64 -18.87 6.24 0.60
CA GLU A 64 -19.85 7.07 1.29
C GLU A 64 -21.06 6.18 1.49
N ASN A 65 -21.34 5.84 2.74
CA ASN A 65 -22.57 5.20 3.16
C ASN A 65 -23.70 6.24 2.95
N GLN A 66 -24.09 6.46 1.70
CA GLN A 66 -25.27 7.22 1.33
C GLN A 66 -26.47 6.33 1.63
N VAL A 67 -27.00 6.53 2.84
CA VAL A 67 -28.38 6.34 3.29
C VAL A 67 -29.33 5.74 2.24
N ALA A 68 -29.81 4.53 2.51
CA ALA A 68 -31.07 4.01 1.98
C ALA A 68 -32.04 3.80 3.15
#